data_AF-A0A6J6PFP8-F1
#
_entry.id   AF-A0A6J6PFP8-F1
#
_cell.length_a   1.000
_cell.length_b   1.000
_cell.length_c   1.000
_cell.angle_alpha   90.00
_cell.angle_beta   90.00
_cell.angle_gamma   90.00
#
_symmetry.space_group_name_H-M   'P 1'
#
loop_
_entity.id
_entity.type
_entity.pdbx_description
1 polymer ?
#
loop_
_entity_poly.entity_id
_entity_poly.type
_entity_poly.pdbx_seq_one_letter_code
_entity_poly.pdbx_strand_id
1 'polypeptide(L)'
;MCELDFQGGINVIMDFCKRINGYVTETEPWKVAKEDSRKAELDAILYNTAESLRALAVLLHPVMPETTEKLWESLGANASIGKISAQKIADVAKWGQLPSGSKVTKTPVLFPRLEEIK
;
A
#
# COMPACT_ATOMS: atom_id res chain seq x y z
N MET A 1 -4.77 28.25 11.44
CA MET A 1 -3.64 27.82 10.59
C MET A 1 -3.49 26.32 10.77
N CYS A 2 -3.40 25.53 9.71
CA CYS A 2 -2.89 24.16 9.85
C CYS A 2 -1.44 24.26 10.29
N GLU A 3 -1.09 23.70 11.43
CA GLU A 3 0.32 23.58 11.82
C GLU A 3 1.01 22.60 10.87
N LEU A 4 2.23 22.95 10.44
CA LEU A 4 3.06 22.09 9.60
C LEU A 4 3.77 21.04 10.46
N ASP A 5 3.02 20.04 10.92
CA ASP A 5 3.53 18.91 11.71
C ASP A 5 3.84 17.69 10.82
N PHE A 6 5.03 17.67 10.24
CA PHE A 6 5.48 16.54 9.41
C PHE A 6 5.66 15.25 10.20
N GLN A 7 6.14 15.33 11.44
CA GLN A 7 6.39 14.16 12.28
C GLN A 7 5.07 13.48 12.67
N GLY A 8 4.09 14.26 13.15
CA GLY A 8 2.76 13.75 13.46
C GLY A 8 2.09 13.16 12.22
N GLY A 9 2.20 13.84 11.06
CA GLY A 9 1.72 13.31 9.79
C GLY A 9 2.30 11.94 9.44
N ILE A 10 3.63 11.80 9.51
CA ILE A 10 4.31 10.52 9.26
C ILE A 10 3.88 9.45 10.27
N ASN A 11 3.78 9.79 11.55
CA ASN A 11 3.35 8.85 12.59
C ASN A 11 1.94 8.29 12.31
N VAL A 12 1.00 9.15 11.91
CA VAL A 12 -0.36 8.72 11.55
C VAL A 12 -0.35 7.80 10.33
N ILE A 13 0.49 8.09 9.32
CA ILE A 13 0.66 7.21 8.15
C ILE A 13 1.24 5.85 8.57
N MET A 14 2.22 5.84 9.47
CA MET A 14 2.81 4.61 10.00
C MET A 14 1.82 3.80 10.84
N ASP A 15 0.93 4.45 11.59
CA ASP A 15 -0.13 3.77 12.32
C ASP A 15 -1.17 3.13 11.38
N PHE A 16 -1.47 3.80 10.25
CA PHE A 16 -2.27 3.19 9.19
C PHE A 16 -1.58 1.95 8.60
N CYS A 17 -0.27 2.02 8.34
CA CYS A 17 0.53 0.87 7.91
C CYS A 17 0.45 -0.31 8.90
N LYS A 18 0.60 -0.05 10.20
CA LYS A 18 0.45 -1.07 11.25
C LYS A 18 -0.95 -1.71 11.23
N ARG A 19 -2.00 -0.90 11.03
CA ARG A 19 -3.39 -1.39 10.97
C ARG A 19 -3.61 -2.32 9.77
N ILE A 20 -3.05 -2.00 8.60
CA ILE A 20 -3.12 -2.86 7.41
C ILE A 20 -2.39 -4.17 7.66
N ASN A 21 -1.21 -4.12 8.28
CA ASN A 21 -0.48 -5.33 8.65
C ASN A 21 -1.27 -6.21 9.65
N GLY A 22 -1.94 -5.58 10.63
CA GLY A 22 -2.87 -6.24 11.54
C GLY A 22 -4.01 -6.92 10.78
N TYR A 23 -4.67 -6.21 9.85
CA TYR A 23 -5.72 -6.78 9.00
C TYR A 23 -5.27 -8.02 8.23
N VAL A 24 -4.09 -7.99 7.59
CA VAL A 24 -3.53 -9.15 6.86
C VAL A 24 -3.22 -10.31 7.82
N THR A 25 -2.78 -10.01 9.04
CA THR A 25 -2.48 -11.00 10.07
C THR A 25 -3.76 -11.66 10.60
N GLU A 26 -4.81 -10.89 10.84
CA GLU A 26 -6.10 -11.38 11.35
C GLU A 26 -6.88 -12.17 10.30
N THR A 27 -6.79 -11.77 9.03
CA THR A 27 -7.50 -12.42 7.92
C THR A 27 -6.79 -13.67 7.40
N GLU A 28 -5.48 -13.80 7.65
CA GLU A 28 -4.66 -14.96 7.29
C GLU A 28 -4.90 -15.43 5.83
N PRO A 29 -4.68 -14.59 4.80
CA PRO A 29 -5.06 -14.89 3.42
C PRO A 29 -4.39 -16.17 2.88
N TRP A 30 -3.23 -16.55 3.41
CA TRP A 30 -2.55 -17.81 3.08
C TRP A 30 -3.30 -19.07 3.55
N LYS A 31 -4.19 -18.96 4.56
CA LYS A 31 -5.12 -20.02 4.96
C LYS A 31 -6.35 -20.00 4.06
N VAL A 32 -6.96 -18.83 3.85
CA VAL A 32 -8.13 -18.64 2.98
C VAL A 32 -7.86 -19.16 1.57
N ALA A 33 -6.66 -18.91 1.04
CA ALA A 33 -6.25 -19.36 -0.29
C ALA A 33 -6.15 -20.87 -0.47
N LYS A 34 -6.24 -21.67 0.60
CA LYS A 34 -6.25 -23.14 0.52
C LYS A 34 -7.66 -23.69 0.29
N GLU A 35 -8.70 -22.87 0.40
CA GLU A 35 -10.09 -23.25 0.27
C GLU A 35 -10.72 -22.56 -0.95
N ASP A 36 -10.91 -23.29 -2.05
CA ASP A 36 -11.45 -22.73 -3.30
C ASP A 36 -12.86 -22.12 -3.14
N SER A 37 -13.66 -22.63 -2.21
CA SER A 37 -14.99 -22.09 -1.87
C SER A 37 -14.92 -20.67 -1.30
N ARG A 38 -13.78 -20.26 -0.76
CA ARG A 38 -13.55 -18.94 -0.14
C ARG A 38 -12.85 -17.95 -1.06
N LYS A 39 -12.81 -18.23 -2.37
CA LYS A 39 -12.15 -17.37 -3.37
C LYS A 39 -12.62 -15.90 -3.30
N ALA A 40 -13.93 -15.66 -3.18
CA ALA A 40 -14.45 -14.29 -3.09
C ALA A 40 -13.96 -13.53 -1.84
N GLU A 41 -13.79 -14.24 -0.73
CA GLU A 41 -13.24 -13.69 0.50
C GLU A 41 -11.76 -13.34 0.32
N LEU A 42 -10.98 -14.24 -0.28
CA LEU A 42 -9.58 -14.00 -0.62
C LEU A 42 -9.42 -12.78 -1.53
N ASP A 43 -10.23 -12.68 -2.58
CA ASP A 43 -10.19 -11.57 -3.54
C ASP A 43 -10.47 -10.24 -2.84
N ALA A 44 -11.44 -10.20 -1.91
CA ALA A 44 -11.74 -9.02 -1.10
C ALA A 44 -10.57 -8.64 -0.17
N ILE A 45 -9.95 -9.62 0.51
CA ILE A 45 -8.81 -9.38 1.40
C ILE A 45 -7.62 -8.79 0.62
N LEU A 46 -7.29 -9.41 -0.52
CA LEU A 46 -6.18 -8.96 -1.37
C LEU A 46 -6.46 -7.58 -1.96
N TYR A 47 -7.68 -7.32 -2.41
CA TYR A 47 -8.07 -6.01 -2.93
C TYR A 47 -7.96 -4.92 -1.87
N ASN A 48 -8.51 -5.16 -0.68
CA ASN A 48 -8.43 -4.20 0.43
C ASN A 48 -6.98 -3.91 0.83
N THR A 49 -6.13 -4.93 0.82
CA THR A 49 -4.70 -4.79 1.10
C THR A 49 -4.02 -3.95 0.02
N ALA A 50 -4.27 -4.23 -1.27
CA ALA A 50 -3.68 -3.50 -2.38
C ALA A 50 -4.14 -2.03 -2.44
N GLU A 51 -5.43 -1.76 -2.23
CA GLU A 51 -5.98 -0.40 -2.18
C GLU A 51 -5.46 0.39 -0.98
N SER A 52 -5.22 -0.28 0.15
CA SER A 52 -4.56 0.34 1.30
C SER A 52 -3.10 0.70 1.00
N LEU A 53 -2.36 -0.18 0.30
CA LEU A 53 -0.99 0.08 -0.13
C LEU A 53 -0.91 1.22 -1.15
N ARG A 54 -1.90 1.35 -2.05
CA ARG A 54 -2.03 2.51 -2.94
C ARG A 54 -2.11 3.81 -2.14
N ALA A 55 -2.96 3.85 -1.12
CA ALA A 55 -3.08 5.03 -0.25
C ALA A 55 -1.76 5.35 0.48
N LEU A 56 -1.09 4.33 1.04
CA LEU A 56 0.22 4.50 1.68
C LEU A 56 1.28 5.05 0.72
N ALA A 57 1.31 4.57 -0.53
CA ALA A 57 2.25 5.05 -1.53
C ALA A 57 2.07 6.56 -1.78
N VAL A 58 0.83 7.03 -1.99
CA VAL A 58 0.53 8.45 -2.21
C VAL A 58 0.90 9.31 -0.99
N LEU A 59 0.59 8.83 0.21
CA LEU A 59 0.87 9.55 1.47
C LEU A 59 2.37 9.67 1.77
N LEU A 60 3.14 8.62 1.48
CA LEU A 60 4.59 8.59 1.75
C LEU A 60 5.43 9.15 0.61
N HIS A 61 4.86 9.39 -0.58
CA HIS A 61 5.61 9.87 -1.74
C HIS A 61 6.41 11.16 -1.50
N PRO A 62 5.90 12.16 -0.76
CA PRO A 62 6.67 13.36 -0.42
C PRO A 62 7.90 13.11 0.46
N VAL A 63 7.97 11.96 1.14
CA VAL A 63 9.03 11.62 2.10
C VAL A 63 9.98 10.55 1.53
N MET A 64 9.45 9.58 0.79
CA MET A 64 10.19 8.45 0.22
C MET A 64 9.78 8.19 -1.24
N PRO A 65 10.12 9.10 -2.17
CA PRO A 65 9.64 9.03 -3.55
C PRO A 65 10.09 7.76 -4.28
N GLU A 66 11.38 7.38 -4.19
CA GLU A 66 11.91 6.21 -4.88
C GLU A 66 11.24 4.90 -4.42
N THR A 67 11.03 4.74 -3.11
CA THR A 67 10.43 3.51 -2.57
C THR A 67 8.94 3.42 -2.91
N THR A 68 8.24 4.55 -2.86
CA THR A 68 6.82 4.60 -3.21
C THR A 68 6.58 4.44 -4.70
N GLU A 69 7.49 4.87 -5.56
CA GLU A 69 7.46 4.57 -7.00
C GLU A 69 7.59 3.07 -7.27
N LYS A 70 8.54 2.40 -6.64
CA LYS A 70 8.70 0.93 -6.74
C LYS A 70 7.43 0.20 -6.29
N LEU A 71 6.81 0.64 -5.18
CA LEU A 71 5.54 0.10 -4.72
C LEU A 71 4.40 0.38 -5.73
N TRP A 72 4.35 1.58 -6.29
CA TRP A 72 3.34 2.00 -7.26
C TRP A 72 3.39 1.16 -8.54
N GLU A 73 4.59 0.87 -9.03
CA GLU A 73 4.82 -0.04 -10.15
C GLU A 73 4.44 -1.47 -9.79
N SER A 74 4.81 -1.95 -8.60
CA SER A 74 4.43 -3.27 -8.08
C SER A 74 2.92 -3.48 -8.10
N LEU A 75 2.15 -2.46 -7.71
CA LEU A 75 0.68 -2.53 -7.68
C LEU A 75 0.04 -2.46 -9.08
N GLY A 76 0.80 -2.20 -10.14
CA GLY A 76 0.27 -1.93 -11.48
C GLY A 76 -0.51 -0.62 -11.56
N ALA A 77 -0.39 0.25 -10.55
CA ALA A 77 -1.14 1.49 -10.44
C ALA A 77 -0.71 2.52 -11.51
N ASN A 78 0.58 2.55 -11.87
CA ASN A 78 1.08 3.47 -12.91
C ASN A 78 0.35 3.30 -14.26
N ALA A 79 0.14 2.04 -14.67
CA ALA A 79 -0.56 1.72 -15.91
C ALA A 79 -2.09 1.92 -15.80
N SER A 80 -2.63 1.84 -14.58
CA SER A 80 -4.08 1.80 -14.34
C SER A 80 -4.67 3.19 -14.04
N ILE A 81 -3.98 3.98 -13.23
CA ILE A 81 -4.45 5.28 -12.70
C ILE A 81 -3.43 6.41 -12.86
N GLY A 82 -2.35 6.17 -13.61
CA GLY A 82 -1.33 7.14 -13.95
C GLY A 82 -0.21 7.28 -12.91
N LYS A 83 0.68 8.25 -13.15
CA LYS A 83 1.88 8.49 -12.34
C LYS A 83 1.53 8.85 -10.90
N ILE A 84 2.32 8.36 -9.95
CA ILE A 84 2.15 8.68 -8.52
C ILE A 84 2.30 10.19 -8.24
N SER A 85 3.18 10.87 -8.96
CA SER A 85 3.40 12.32 -8.86
C SER A 85 2.20 13.17 -9.32
N ALA A 86 1.25 12.59 -10.06
CA ALA A 86 0.00 13.24 -10.45
C ALA A 86 -1.12 13.03 -9.42
N GLN A 87 -0.92 12.13 -8.43
CA GLN A 87 -1.91 11.84 -7.41
C GLN A 87 -1.94 12.93 -6.35
N LYS A 88 -3.13 13.23 -5.85
CA LYS A 88 -3.33 14.24 -4.80
C LYS A 88 -3.61 13.56 -3.47
N ILE A 89 -2.89 14.00 -2.43
CA ILE A 89 -3.15 13.54 -1.05
C ILE A 89 -4.61 13.79 -0.64
N ALA A 90 -5.20 14.92 -1.07
CA ALA A 90 -6.60 15.24 -0.78
C ALA A 90 -7.60 14.19 -1.31
N ASP A 91 -7.23 13.42 -2.34
CA ASP A 91 -8.06 12.41 -2.96
C ASP A 91 -7.76 11.00 -2.42
N VAL A 92 -6.80 10.84 -1.50
CA VAL A 92 -6.32 9.52 -1.08
C VAL A 92 -7.39 8.68 -0.39
N ALA A 93 -8.30 9.33 0.33
CA ALA A 93 -9.41 8.70 1.06
C ALA A 93 -10.54 8.20 0.14
N LYS A 94 -10.53 8.57 -1.15
CA LYS A 94 -11.48 8.00 -2.12
C LYS A 94 -11.07 6.56 -2.38
N TRP A 95 -11.88 5.65 -1.86
CA TRP A 95 -11.65 4.21 -1.97
C TRP A 95 -11.99 3.68 -3.36
N GLY A 96 -11.34 2.59 -3.74
CA GLY A 96 -11.64 1.86 -4.97
C GLY A 96 -11.04 2.48 -6.23
N GLN A 97 -9.91 3.18 -6.10
CA GLN A 97 -9.24 3.77 -7.25
C GLN A 97 -8.46 2.73 -8.05
N LEU A 98 -7.89 1.71 -7.40
CA LEU A 98 -7.23 0.63 -8.12
C LEU A 98 -8.30 -0.23 -8.83
N PRO A 99 -8.30 -0.32 -10.17
CA PRO A 99 -9.31 -1.11 -10.88
C PRO A 99 -9.10 -2.60 -10.63
N SER A 100 -10.20 -3.36 -10.60
CA SER A 100 -10.13 -4.82 -10.55
C SER A 100 -9.39 -5.35 -11.78
N GLY A 101 -8.47 -6.29 -11.56
CA GLY A 101 -7.63 -6.85 -12.62
C GLY A 101 -6.28 -6.15 -12.81
N SER A 102 -5.96 -5.09 -12.05
CA SER A 102 -4.60 -4.56 -11.98
C SER A 102 -3.63 -5.68 -11.59
N LYS A 103 -2.61 -5.88 -12.42
CA LYS A 103 -1.65 -6.97 -12.23
C LYS A 103 -0.56 -6.55 -11.25
N VAL A 104 -0.59 -7.14 -10.06
CA VAL A 104 0.49 -6.98 -9.09
C VAL A 104 1.73 -7.74 -9.56
N THR A 105 2.88 -7.09 -9.53
CA THR A 105 4.18 -7.65 -9.93
C THR A 105 5.12 -7.68 -8.73
N LYS A 106 5.92 -8.74 -8.64
CA LYS A 106 6.90 -8.88 -7.56
C LYS A 106 8.08 -7.93 -7.81
N THR A 107 8.36 -7.06 -6.85
CA THR A 107 9.53 -6.16 -6.88
C THR A 107 10.64 -6.67 -5.98
N PRO A 108 11.87 -6.12 -6.12
CA PRO A 108 12.90 -6.28 -5.11
C PRO A 108 12.42 -5.84 -3.72
N VAL A 109 13.12 -6.31 -2.69
CA VAL A 109 12.86 -5.88 -1.31
C VAL A 109 12.97 -4.36 -1.23
N LEU A 110 11.90 -3.70 -0.79
CA LEU A 110 11.81 -2.24 -0.76
C LEU A 110 12.79 -1.62 0.25
N PHE A 111 12.96 -2.27 1.40
CA PHE A 111 13.85 -1.83 2.47
C PHE A 111 14.78 -3.00 2.89
N PRO A 112 15.97 -3.11 2.30
CA PRO A 112 16.98 -4.06 2.75
C PRO A 112 17.35 -3.82 4.21
N ARG A 113 17.64 -4.89 4.96
CA ARG A 113 18.15 -4.75 6.33
C ARG A 113 19.53 -4.11 6.28
N LEU A 114 19.79 -3.20 7.20
CA LEU A 114 21.14 -2.69 7.43
C LEU A 114 21.99 -3.82 8.01
N GLU A 115 23.23 -3.95 7.52
CA GLU A 115 24.20 -4.87 8.11
C GLU A 115 24.59 -4.36 9.50
N GLU A 116 24.73 -5.26 10.47
CA GLU A 116 25.28 -4.89 11.78
C GLU A 116 26.73 -4.46 11.57
N ILE A 117 27.04 -3.21 11.97
CA ILE A 117 28.42 -2.74 12.04
C ILE A 117 29.09 -3.58 13.14
N LYS A 118 29.92 -4.54 12.72
CA LYS A 118 30.75 -5.33 13.62
C LYS A 118 31.84 -4.48 14.26
#